data_AF-A0A154R340-F1
#
_entry.id   AF-A0A154R340-F1
#
_cell.length_a   1.000
_cell.length_b   1.000
_cell.length_c   1.000
_cell.angle_alpha   90.00
_cell.angle_beta   90.00
_cell.angle_gamma   90.00
#
_symmetry.space_group_name_H-M   'P 1'
#
loop_
_entity.id
_entity.type
_entity.pdbx_description
1 polymer ?
#
loop_
_entity_poly.entity_id
_entity_poly.type
_entity_poly.pdbx_seq_one_letter_code
_entity_poly.pdbx_strand_id
1 'polypeptide(L)'
;MTTRYTNRYKALALSMACALALPLAAHAQSDAREQQLEQRVAQLEQQLNELKAMIKAQKAAPAPQAPAAQSVAATPAPTPTFSSAPGVSVALHGFISASAFSQNKSFTYGNGQNALFPIPGSKGSLSGVDVRNTRFWLDFKGAKFAGDWNGGGRIEMDFFGGFNGTGAYSQQQATPRLRQAYMDLTNPETGTTVRIGQQWDLMFPIDNSPTSLAHIAFPLGFGSGYGGWRFPGVVVMQDINHGSTGAQWRIDVAAFEGNWSGPGNNINYLTAGNAGFRPQIEARLHVQDKNWLAYFAAHYSKVDLRGVDGNAPTPIRSEVTSVGYEVGGQWKPGPWTFKGLAYAGNGLGEIFGAMSQFGDISERGGFVQAGYSFTPNWSLYAFYAYSKPDSKDVITWMGHGATGLLRNRQAALSLQYTAGSYDLSAEWMHDKIDSTSNGTDRKTTTGNQVSLNALYRF
;
A
#
# COMPACT_ATOMS: atom_id res chain seq x y z
N MET A 1 -56.23 9.13 9.52
CA MET A 1 -56.15 7.76 8.96
C MET A 1 -54.83 7.65 8.23
N THR A 2 -53.86 7.01 8.86
CA THR A 2 -52.44 7.09 8.49
C THR A 2 -51.85 5.70 8.64
N THR A 3 -51.51 5.05 7.53
CA THR A 3 -50.91 3.71 7.54
C THR A 3 -49.48 3.83 7.07
N ARG A 4 -48.52 3.67 8.00
CA ARG A 4 -47.08 3.57 7.71
C ARG A 4 -46.68 2.10 7.71
N TYR A 5 -46.13 1.62 6.60
CA TYR A 5 -45.38 0.37 6.54
C TYR A 5 -43.94 0.61 7.02
N THR A 6 -43.51 -0.11 8.05
CA THR A 6 -42.12 -0.09 8.53
C THR A 6 -41.34 -1.31 8.02
N ASN A 7 -40.18 -0.99 7.47
CA ASN A 7 -39.23 -1.83 6.74
C ASN A 7 -38.65 -3.00 7.54
N ARG A 8 -38.68 -4.19 6.92
CA ARG A 8 -37.92 -5.40 7.28
C ARG A 8 -36.57 -5.42 6.55
N TYR A 9 -35.54 -4.71 7.02
CA TYR A 9 -34.15 -4.91 6.56
C TYR A 9 -33.13 -4.47 7.63
N LYS A 10 -33.09 -5.15 8.78
CA LYS A 10 -32.04 -4.98 9.82
C LYS A 10 -31.75 -6.27 10.59
N ALA A 11 -31.67 -7.43 9.91
CA ALA A 11 -31.51 -8.73 10.59
C ALA A 11 -30.17 -9.46 10.36
N LEU A 12 -29.22 -8.91 9.58
CA LEU A 12 -28.00 -9.66 9.22
C LEU A 12 -26.66 -9.01 9.60
N ALA A 13 -26.67 -7.82 10.20
CA ALA A 13 -25.46 -7.16 10.72
C ALA A 13 -25.37 -7.13 12.25
N LEU A 14 -26.36 -7.72 12.95
CA LEU A 14 -26.46 -7.69 14.42
C LEU A 14 -25.98 -8.99 15.10
N SER A 15 -25.63 -10.04 14.34
CA SER A 15 -25.24 -11.34 14.90
C SER A 15 -23.77 -11.49 15.27
N MET A 16 -22.89 -10.55 14.87
CA MET A 16 -21.46 -10.57 15.24
C MET A 16 -21.07 -9.51 16.30
N ALA A 17 -21.95 -8.55 16.59
CA ALA A 17 -21.71 -7.53 17.63
C ALA A 17 -22.40 -7.85 18.98
N CYS A 18 -23.34 -8.80 19.01
CA CYS A 18 -24.04 -9.22 20.24
C CYS A 18 -23.23 -10.15 21.16
N ALA A 19 -22.00 -10.53 20.82
CA ALA A 19 -21.14 -11.33 21.69
C ALA A 19 -20.27 -10.48 22.65
N LEU A 20 -20.20 -9.16 22.48
CA LEU A 20 -19.30 -8.31 23.29
C LEU A 20 -19.89 -7.00 23.83
N ALA A 21 -21.17 -6.70 23.59
CA ALA A 21 -21.83 -5.60 24.28
C ALA A 21 -23.35 -5.76 24.26
N LEU A 22 -23.96 -5.65 25.45
CA LEU A 22 -25.27 -5.05 25.80
C LEU A 22 -25.97 -5.86 26.91
N PRO A 23 -26.80 -5.25 27.77
CA PRO A 23 -26.65 -3.93 28.40
C PRO A 23 -27.08 -3.89 29.88
N LEU A 24 -26.60 -2.87 30.59
CA LEU A 24 -27.22 -2.34 31.80
C LEU A 24 -28.60 -1.72 31.46
N ALA A 25 -29.58 -2.03 32.32
CA ALA A 25 -30.88 -1.40 32.56
C ALA A 25 -32.00 -1.56 31.51
N ALA A 26 -32.96 -2.46 31.78
CA ALA A 26 -34.20 -2.17 32.53
C ALA A 26 -35.15 -3.38 32.50
N HIS A 27 -36.09 -3.42 33.45
CA HIS A 27 -37.21 -4.35 33.69
C HIS A 27 -36.99 -5.34 34.85
N ALA A 28 -37.70 -5.07 35.94
CA ALA A 28 -37.87 -5.97 37.06
C ALA A 28 -38.57 -7.26 36.62
N GLN A 29 -37.93 -8.42 36.86
CA GLN A 29 -38.59 -9.66 37.28
C GLN A 29 -37.58 -10.79 37.56
N SER A 30 -37.74 -11.36 38.77
CA SER A 30 -37.28 -12.65 39.33
C SER A 30 -35.85 -12.77 39.91
N ASP A 31 -35.80 -13.03 41.22
CA ASP A 31 -34.64 -13.49 42.01
C ASP A 31 -33.95 -14.73 41.40
N ALA A 32 -34.69 -15.51 40.60
CA ALA A 32 -34.17 -16.67 39.88
C ALA A 32 -33.10 -16.31 38.83
N ARG A 33 -33.17 -15.13 38.20
CA ARG A 33 -32.17 -14.71 37.20
C ARG A 33 -30.89 -14.18 37.83
N GLU A 34 -31.00 -13.53 38.99
CA GLU A 34 -29.83 -13.12 39.79
C GLU A 34 -29.10 -14.35 40.33
N GLN A 35 -29.80 -15.34 40.89
CA GLN A 35 -29.18 -16.60 41.31
C GLN A 35 -28.49 -17.34 40.14
N GLN A 36 -29.06 -17.32 38.94
CA GLN A 36 -28.45 -17.92 37.77
C GLN A 36 -27.20 -17.16 37.28
N LEU A 37 -27.17 -15.83 37.46
CA LEU A 37 -26.00 -15.01 37.15
C LEU A 37 -24.88 -15.23 38.18
N GLU A 38 -25.21 -15.30 39.47
CA GLU A 38 -24.25 -15.60 40.54
C GLU A 38 -23.62 -16.99 40.35
N GLN A 39 -24.41 -18.01 40.00
CA GLN A 39 -23.90 -19.34 39.67
C GLN A 39 -22.96 -19.33 38.46
N ARG A 40 -23.27 -18.53 37.42
CA ARG A 40 -22.41 -18.37 36.25
C ARG A 40 -21.11 -17.63 36.57
N VAL A 41 -21.16 -16.60 37.43
CA VAL A 41 -19.96 -15.89 37.88
C VAL A 41 -19.07 -16.84 38.68
N ALA A 42 -19.62 -17.62 39.60
CA ALA A 42 -18.87 -18.62 40.36
C ALA A 42 -18.22 -19.68 39.45
N GLN A 43 -18.94 -20.13 38.42
CA GLN A 43 -18.40 -21.07 37.43
C GLN A 43 -17.27 -20.45 36.60
N LEU A 44 -17.41 -19.19 36.19
CA LEU A 44 -16.38 -18.47 35.44
C LEU A 44 -15.13 -18.20 36.29
N GLU A 45 -15.28 -17.87 37.58
CA GLU A 45 -14.16 -17.72 38.50
C GLU A 45 -13.42 -19.04 38.69
N GLN A 46 -14.14 -20.16 38.77
CA GLN A 46 -13.55 -21.48 38.87
C GLN A 46 -12.74 -21.83 37.60
N GLN A 47 -13.29 -21.58 36.41
CA GLN A 47 -12.60 -21.77 35.13
C GLN A 47 -11.37 -20.87 35.00
N LEU A 48 -11.44 -19.63 35.48
CA LEU A 48 -10.33 -18.68 35.43
C LEU A 48 -9.19 -19.11 36.36
N ASN A 49 -9.52 -19.69 37.51
CA ASN A 49 -8.53 -20.23 38.45
C ASN A 49 -7.89 -21.52 37.90
N GLU A 50 -8.67 -22.39 37.25
CA GLU A 50 -8.16 -23.59 36.58
C GLU A 50 -7.23 -23.23 35.41
N LEU A 51 -7.59 -22.22 34.61
CA LEU A 51 -6.75 -21.71 33.53
C LEU A 51 -5.45 -21.07 34.06
N LYS A 52 -5.53 -20.28 35.14
CA LYS A 52 -4.34 -19.74 35.82
C LYS A 52 -3.44 -20.85 36.35
N ALA A 53 -4.02 -21.92 36.90
CA ALA A 53 -3.28 -23.09 37.37
C ALA A 53 -2.60 -23.83 36.21
N MET A 54 -3.28 -24.04 35.08
CA MET A 54 -2.69 -24.61 33.86
C MET A 54 -1.54 -23.77 33.32
N ILE A 55 -1.69 -22.44 33.25
CA ILE A 55 -0.62 -21.54 32.81
C ILE A 55 0.58 -21.58 33.75
N LYS A 56 0.35 -21.67 35.07
CA LYS A 56 1.42 -21.78 36.07
C LYS A 56 2.13 -23.14 35.99
N ALA A 57 1.40 -24.22 35.75
CA ALA A 57 1.95 -25.56 35.51
C ALA A 57 2.78 -25.62 34.22
N GLN A 58 2.33 -24.95 33.15
CA GLN A 58 3.05 -24.88 31.88
C GLN A 58 4.34 -24.05 31.97
N LYS A 59 4.37 -23.03 32.85
CA LYS A 59 5.57 -22.22 33.15
C LYS A 59 6.57 -22.92 34.10
N ALA A 60 6.14 -23.95 34.82
CA ALA A 60 6.97 -24.68 35.79
C ALA A 60 7.63 -25.95 35.20
N ALA A 61 7.35 -26.28 33.93
CA ALA A 61 8.05 -27.36 33.24
C ALA A 61 9.52 -26.95 32.95
N PRO A 62 10.53 -27.73 33.37
CA PRO A 62 11.92 -27.44 33.06
C PRO A 62 12.15 -27.47 31.55
N ALA A 63 12.67 -26.39 30.99
CA ALA A 63 13.07 -26.31 29.59
C ALA A 63 14.25 -27.25 29.33
N PRO A 64 14.18 -28.16 28.33
CA PRO A 64 15.39 -28.74 27.75
C PRO A 64 16.29 -27.61 27.27
N GLN A 65 17.58 -27.65 27.62
CA GLN A 65 18.56 -26.70 27.13
C GLN A 65 18.57 -26.70 25.60
N ALA A 66 18.08 -25.61 25.01
CA ALA A 66 18.03 -25.44 23.57
C ALA A 66 19.41 -24.99 23.05
N PRO A 67 19.99 -25.65 22.03
CA PRO A 67 21.12 -25.10 21.30
C PRO A 67 20.71 -23.78 20.64
N ALA A 68 21.68 -22.85 20.54
CA ALA A 68 21.50 -21.51 19.99
C ALA A 68 20.65 -21.52 18.71
N ALA A 69 19.52 -20.80 18.74
CA ALA A 69 18.60 -20.68 17.62
C ALA A 69 19.28 -19.96 16.46
N GLN A 70 19.83 -20.73 15.53
CA GLN A 70 20.04 -20.27 14.16
C GLN A 70 18.65 -20.05 13.55
N SER A 71 18.35 -18.81 13.18
CA SER A 71 17.19 -18.46 12.37
C SER A 71 17.36 -19.07 10.99
N VAL A 72 17.02 -20.35 10.84
CA VAL A 72 16.75 -20.95 9.54
C VAL A 72 15.41 -20.37 9.06
N ALA A 73 15.48 -19.46 8.09
CA ALA A 73 14.33 -19.13 7.28
C ALA A 73 13.75 -20.45 6.77
N ALA A 74 12.48 -20.73 7.09
CA ALA A 74 11.79 -21.87 6.50
C ALA A 74 11.87 -21.70 4.98
N THR A 75 12.50 -22.66 4.30
CA THR A 75 12.49 -22.76 2.85
C THR A 75 11.02 -22.71 2.42
N PRO A 76 10.58 -21.73 1.60
CA PRO A 76 9.21 -21.71 1.12
C PRO A 76 8.91 -23.05 0.45
N ALA A 77 7.77 -23.66 0.77
CA ALA A 77 7.32 -24.83 0.03
C ALA A 77 7.34 -24.48 -1.48
N PRO A 78 7.80 -25.40 -2.36
CA PRO A 78 7.88 -25.11 -3.78
C PRO A 78 6.50 -24.68 -4.28
N THR A 79 6.42 -23.47 -4.84
CA THR A 79 5.17 -22.94 -5.38
C THR A 79 4.69 -23.88 -6.48
N PRO A 80 3.44 -24.37 -6.43
CA PRO A 80 2.88 -25.16 -7.51
C PRO A 80 3.02 -24.40 -8.83
N THR A 81 3.60 -25.07 -9.83
CA THR A 81 3.74 -24.52 -11.18
C THR A 81 3.00 -25.40 -12.17
N PHE A 82 2.50 -24.79 -13.24
CA PHE A 82 2.01 -25.50 -14.41
C PHE A 82 2.83 -25.09 -15.64
N SER A 83 2.85 -25.93 -16.67
CA SER A 83 3.51 -25.63 -17.94
C SER A 83 2.52 -24.93 -18.88
N SER A 84 2.89 -23.78 -19.44
CA SER A 84 2.08 -23.09 -20.47
C SER A 84 2.55 -23.37 -21.89
N ALA A 85 3.81 -23.75 -22.05
CA ALA A 85 4.46 -24.11 -23.31
C ALA A 85 5.71 -24.96 -23.01
N PRO A 86 6.29 -25.68 -23.99
CA PRO A 86 7.54 -26.42 -23.79
C PRO A 86 8.64 -25.52 -23.20
N GLY A 87 9.16 -25.91 -22.03
CA GLY A 87 10.21 -25.17 -21.31
C GLY A 87 9.74 -23.95 -20.50
N VAL A 88 8.45 -23.61 -20.53
CA VAL A 88 7.90 -22.45 -19.81
C VAL A 88 7.07 -22.90 -18.61
N SER A 89 7.52 -22.53 -17.40
CA SER A 89 6.77 -22.71 -16.16
C SER A 89 6.01 -21.44 -15.78
N VAL A 90 4.82 -21.63 -15.22
CA VAL A 90 3.97 -20.56 -14.69
C VAL A 90 3.69 -20.83 -13.22
N ALA A 91 4.03 -19.87 -12.37
CA ALA A 91 3.67 -19.87 -10.95
C ALA A 91 2.48 -18.93 -10.73
N LEU A 92 1.42 -19.44 -10.10
CA LEU A 92 0.32 -18.61 -9.60
C LEU A 92 0.63 -18.19 -8.18
N HIS A 93 0.50 -16.90 -7.93
CA HIS A 93 0.66 -16.31 -6.62
C HIS A 93 -0.50 -15.38 -6.33
N GLY A 94 -0.79 -15.17 -5.05
CA GLY A 94 -1.72 -14.12 -4.69
C GLY A 94 -2.10 -14.11 -3.24
N PHE A 95 -3.13 -13.31 -2.98
CA PHE A 95 -3.83 -13.31 -1.72
C PHE A 95 -5.27 -12.82 -1.87
N ILE A 96 -6.16 -13.43 -1.09
CA ILE A 96 -7.50 -12.91 -0.85
C ILE A 96 -7.42 -11.93 0.32
N SER A 97 -8.03 -10.76 0.18
CA SER A 97 -8.02 -9.71 1.18
C SER A 97 -9.43 -9.29 1.57
N ALA A 98 -9.68 -9.16 2.87
CA ALA A 98 -10.90 -8.58 3.41
C ALA A 98 -10.59 -7.68 4.59
N SER A 99 -11.06 -6.44 4.55
CA SER A 99 -10.88 -5.42 5.59
C SER A 99 -12.22 -4.84 5.99
N ALA A 100 -12.66 -5.11 7.22
CA ALA A 100 -13.74 -4.36 7.84
C ALA A 100 -13.15 -3.06 8.40
N PHE A 101 -13.77 -1.92 8.13
CA PHE A 101 -13.27 -0.62 8.56
C PHE A 101 -14.36 0.27 9.15
N SER A 102 -13.94 1.19 10.02
CA SER A 102 -14.71 2.33 10.46
C SER A 102 -13.87 3.59 10.34
N GLN A 103 -14.45 4.64 9.77
CA GLN A 103 -13.81 5.92 9.55
C GLN A 103 -14.69 7.05 10.05
N ASN A 104 -14.07 8.08 10.62
CA ASN A 104 -14.79 9.26 11.10
C ASN A 104 -14.93 10.39 10.05
N LYS A 105 -14.41 10.15 8.84
CA LYS A 105 -14.41 11.03 7.66
C LYS A 105 -14.20 10.21 6.39
N SER A 106 -14.51 10.82 5.25
CA SER A 106 -14.09 10.29 3.95
C SER A 106 -12.63 10.63 3.65
N PHE A 107 -11.97 9.75 2.90
CA PHE A 107 -10.58 9.90 2.48
C PHE A 107 -10.48 10.05 0.97
N THR A 108 -9.41 10.73 0.52
CA THR A 108 -9.08 10.93 -0.89
C THR A 108 -8.79 9.58 -1.54
N TYR A 109 -9.17 9.45 -2.81
CA TYR A 109 -9.16 8.22 -3.63
C TYR A 109 -10.13 7.11 -3.22
N GLY A 110 -10.44 7.01 -1.94
CA GLY A 110 -11.48 6.13 -1.46
C GLY A 110 -11.43 5.92 0.04
N ASN A 111 -12.35 5.07 0.48
CA ASN A 111 -12.47 4.64 1.87
C ASN A 111 -11.95 3.20 2.02
N GLY A 112 -11.83 2.73 3.26
CA GLY A 112 -11.32 1.38 3.55
C GLY A 112 -9.83 1.23 3.20
N GLN A 113 -9.51 0.25 2.38
CA GLN A 113 -8.12 -0.10 2.03
C GLN A 113 -7.42 0.97 1.17
N ASN A 114 -8.19 1.93 0.63
CA ASN A 114 -7.78 3.01 -0.27
C ASN A 114 -7.75 4.38 0.44
N ALA A 115 -7.77 4.38 1.78
CA ALA A 115 -7.81 5.61 2.56
C ALA A 115 -6.45 6.28 2.64
N LEU A 116 -6.21 7.32 1.81
CA LEU A 116 -4.91 7.99 1.78
C LEU A 116 -4.82 9.13 2.78
N PHE A 117 -5.58 10.21 2.59
CA PHE A 117 -5.66 11.34 3.52
C PHE A 117 -7.07 11.91 3.54
N PRO A 118 -7.53 12.51 4.65
CA PRO A 118 -8.93 12.91 4.81
C PRO A 118 -9.28 14.04 3.84
N ILE A 119 -10.49 13.99 3.26
CA ILE A 119 -10.96 15.02 2.34
C ILE A 119 -11.26 16.30 3.13
N PRO A 120 -10.61 17.45 2.83
CA PRO A 120 -10.92 18.71 3.49
C PRO A 120 -12.42 19.06 3.43
N GLY A 121 -12.99 19.45 4.57
CA GLY A 121 -14.42 19.80 4.67
C GLY A 121 -15.40 18.61 4.75
N SER A 122 -14.94 17.37 4.56
CA SER A 122 -15.78 16.19 4.73
C SER A 122 -16.28 16.01 6.18
N LYS A 123 -17.51 15.50 6.31
CA LYS A 123 -18.23 15.29 7.57
C LYS A 123 -18.84 13.89 7.60
N GLY A 124 -19.18 13.43 8.81
CA GLY A 124 -19.84 12.14 9.04
C GLY A 124 -18.86 10.98 9.17
N SER A 125 -19.35 9.89 9.77
CA SER A 125 -18.64 8.62 9.90
C SER A 125 -19.20 7.60 8.92
N LEU A 126 -18.37 6.65 8.52
CA LEU A 126 -18.78 5.52 7.69
C LEU A 126 -18.10 4.24 8.12
N SER A 127 -18.65 3.11 7.71
CA SER A 127 -18.08 1.80 7.95
C SER A 127 -18.44 0.87 6.80
N GLY A 128 -17.63 -0.15 6.57
CA GLY A 128 -17.83 -1.07 5.47
C GLY A 128 -16.85 -2.23 5.49
N VAL A 129 -16.97 -3.08 4.48
CA VAL A 129 -16.02 -4.15 4.19
C VAL A 129 -15.46 -3.92 2.80
N ASP A 130 -14.14 -3.97 2.68
CA ASP A 130 -13.43 -3.77 1.43
C ASP A 130 -12.61 -5.02 1.11
N VAL A 131 -12.72 -5.49 -0.13
CA VAL A 131 -12.04 -6.68 -0.65
C VAL A 131 -11.15 -6.36 -1.85
N ARG A 132 -11.09 -5.09 -2.24
CA ARG A 132 -10.52 -4.66 -3.51
C ARG A 132 -9.01 -4.86 -3.62
N ASN A 133 -8.33 -4.98 -2.47
CA ASN A 133 -6.90 -5.29 -2.45
C ASN A 133 -6.61 -6.78 -2.70
N THR A 134 -7.63 -7.64 -2.85
CA THR A 134 -7.44 -9.00 -3.36
C THR A 134 -6.62 -8.95 -4.65
N ARG A 135 -5.55 -9.73 -4.69
CA ARG A 135 -4.51 -9.60 -5.71
C ARG A 135 -3.99 -10.96 -6.10
N PHE A 136 -3.70 -11.12 -7.38
CA PHE A 136 -3.06 -12.32 -7.89
C PHE A 136 -2.13 -11.95 -9.04
N TRP A 137 -1.13 -12.80 -9.27
CA TRP A 137 -0.22 -12.66 -10.39
C TRP A 137 0.27 -14.01 -10.89
N LEU A 138 0.68 -14.01 -12.15
CA LEU A 138 1.34 -15.12 -12.81
C LEU A 138 2.77 -14.72 -13.13
N ASP A 139 3.73 -15.52 -12.69
CA ASP A 139 5.14 -15.38 -13.05
C ASP A 139 5.52 -16.48 -14.05
N PHE A 140 6.00 -16.06 -15.22
CA PHE A 140 6.43 -16.92 -16.32
C PHE A 140 7.96 -17.04 -16.32
N LYS A 141 8.50 -18.26 -16.40
CA LYS A 141 9.95 -18.51 -16.42
C LYS A 141 10.33 -19.60 -17.40
N GLY A 142 11.56 -19.55 -17.88
CA GLY A 142 12.20 -20.66 -18.60
C GLY A 142 12.11 -20.60 -20.13
N ALA A 143 11.47 -19.57 -20.69
CA ALA A 143 11.49 -19.38 -22.15
C ALA A 143 12.93 -19.18 -22.63
N LYS A 144 13.33 -19.88 -23.70
CA LYS A 144 14.63 -19.62 -24.35
C LYS A 144 14.48 -18.47 -25.33
N PHE A 145 15.36 -17.48 -25.23
CA PHE A 145 15.37 -16.34 -26.15
C PHE A 145 16.49 -16.48 -27.19
N ALA A 146 17.72 -16.14 -26.83
CA ALA A 146 18.88 -16.24 -27.72
C ALA A 146 20.19 -16.30 -26.93
N GLY A 147 21.10 -17.21 -27.30
CA GLY A 147 22.35 -17.42 -26.57
C GLY A 147 22.08 -17.71 -25.08
N ASP A 148 22.77 -16.99 -24.20
CA ASP A 148 22.64 -17.12 -22.74
C ASP A 148 21.41 -16.39 -22.17
N TRP A 149 20.62 -15.70 -23.01
CA TRP A 149 19.44 -14.98 -22.57
C TRP A 149 18.22 -15.91 -22.42
N ASN A 150 17.57 -15.79 -21.27
CA ASN A 150 16.32 -16.45 -20.95
C ASN A 150 15.18 -15.42 -20.86
N GLY A 151 14.00 -15.82 -21.32
CA GLY A 151 12.77 -15.04 -21.24
C GLY A 151 11.90 -15.42 -20.04
N GLY A 152 11.20 -14.44 -19.52
CA GLY A 152 10.18 -14.57 -18.49
C GLY A 152 9.21 -13.39 -18.54
N GLY A 153 8.36 -13.28 -17.51
CA GLY A 153 7.45 -12.14 -17.39
C GLY A 153 6.48 -12.25 -16.23
N ARG A 154 5.68 -11.21 -16.05
CA ARG A 154 4.65 -11.13 -15.01
C ARG A 154 3.38 -10.51 -15.55
N ILE A 155 2.24 -11.03 -15.10
CA ILE A 155 0.95 -10.33 -15.17
C ILE A 155 0.37 -10.28 -13.75
N GLU A 156 0.05 -9.09 -13.24
CA GLU A 156 -0.49 -8.86 -11.88
C GLU A 156 -1.76 -8.02 -11.94
N MET A 157 -2.78 -8.39 -11.16
CA MET A 157 -4.08 -7.70 -11.10
C MET A 157 -4.57 -7.50 -9.67
N ASP A 158 -5.36 -6.44 -9.45
CA ASP A 158 -6.21 -6.24 -8.25
C ASP A 158 -7.62 -5.78 -8.65
N PHE A 159 -8.47 -5.42 -7.69
CA PHE A 159 -9.85 -4.96 -7.92
C PHE A 159 -10.04 -3.47 -7.61
N PHE A 160 -8.98 -2.66 -7.76
CA PHE A 160 -9.05 -1.21 -7.62
C PHE A 160 -9.23 -0.49 -8.97
N GLY A 161 -9.86 -1.14 -9.96
CA GLY A 161 -10.17 -0.54 -11.27
C GLY A 161 -11.32 0.46 -11.26
N GLY A 162 -11.92 0.67 -10.09
CA GLY A 162 -13.18 1.40 -9.94
C GLY A 162 -14.34 0.43 -9.73
N PHE A 163 -15.52 0.86 -10.17
CA PHE A 163 -16.77 0.13 -10.02
C PHE A 163 -17.52 0.14 -11.35
N ASN A 164 -18.32 -0.90 -11.59
CA ASN A 164 -19.17 -0.96 -12.78
C ASN A 164 -20.35 0.03 -12.66
N GLY A 165 -20.17 1.24 -13.19
CA GLY A 165 -21.17 2.31 -13.20
C GLY A 165 -21.34 3.03 -11.85
N THR A 166 -22.46 3.74 -11.71
CA THR A 166 -22.79 4.57 -10.54
C THR A 166 -24.15 4.23 -9.92
N GLY A 167 -24.71 3.07 -10.25
CA GLY A 167 -26.00 2.61 -9.73
C GLY A 167 -25.91 2.18 -8.26
N ALA A 168 -27.06 1.93 -7.64
CA ALA A 168 -27.17 1.56 -6.22
C ALA A 168 -26.35 0.31 -5.82
N TYR A 169 -26.02 -0.54 -6.79
CA TYR A 169 -25.26 -1.79 -6.59
C TYR A 169 -23.82 -1.74 -7.12
N SER A 170 -23.36 -0.59 -7.64
CA SER A 170 -22.05 -0.49 -8.27
C SER A 170 -20.91 -0.76 -7.30
N GLN A 171 -21.07 -0.42 -6.00
CA GLN A 171 -20.07 -0.68 -4.98
C GLN A 171 -19.76 -2.18 -4.80
N GLN A 172 -20.70 -3.07 -5.12
CA GLN A 172 -20.51 -4.53 -5.06
C GLN A 172 -19.96 -5.11 -6.37
N GLN A 173 -19.63 -4.26 -7.35
CA GLN A 173 -19.16 -4.63 -8.68
C GLN A 173 -17.79 -4.01 -8.95
N ALA A 174 -16.81 -4.35 -8.11
CA ALA A 174 -15.44 -3.88 -8.26
C ALA A 174 -14.83 -4.39 -9.57
N THR A 175 -14.19 -3.50 -10.33
CA THR A 175 -13.59 -3.86 -11.61
C THR A 175 -12.13 -4.29 -11.43
N PRO A 176 -11.69 -5.38 -12.09
CA PRO A 176 -10.28 -5.74 -12.14
C PRO A 176 -9.44 -4.62 -12.76
N ARG A 177 -8.22 -4.46 -12.26
CA ARG A 177 -7.24 -3.50 -12.74
C ARG A 177 -5.90 -4.18 -12.98
N LEU A 178 -5.34 -3.93 -14.16
CA LEU A 178 -3.97 -4.30 -14.46
C LEU A 178 -3.01 -3.52 -13.56
N ARG A 179 -2.16 -4.23 -12.82
CA ARG A 179 -1.09 -3.63 -12.02
C ARG A 179 0.22 -3.68 -12.78
N GLN A 180 0.68 -4.87 -13.16
CA GLN A 180 1.93 -5.06 -13.88
C GLN A 180 1.70 -6.01 -15.05
N ALA A 181 2.33 -5.74 -16.18
CA ALA A 181 2.38 -6.60 -17.36
C ALA A 181 3.70 -6.32 -18.07
N TYR A 182 4.68 -7.18 -17.86
CA TYR A 182 6.01 -7.02 -18.46
C TYR A 182 6.62 -8.37 -18.82
N MET A 183 7.60 -8.31 -19.71
CA MET A 183 8.52 -9.40 -20.03
C MET A 183 9.91 -9.08 -19.50
N ASP A 184 10.61 -10.11 -19.05
CA ASP A 184 12.01 -10.06 -18.64
C ASP A 184 12.86 -10.85 -19.64
N LEU A 185 13.98 -10.25 -20.06
CA LEU A 185 15.08 -10.91 -20.73
C LEU A 185 16.27 -10.90 -19.77
N THR A 186 16.70 -12.07 -19.31
CA THR A 186 17.75 -12.19 -18.29
C THR A 186 18.93 -12.98 -18.85
N ASN A 187 20.13 -12.40 -18.71
CA ASN A 187 21.39 -13.10 -18.92
C ASN A 187 22.00 -13.45 -17.54
N PRO A 188 21.97 -14.74 -17.14
CA PRO A 188 22.46 -15.17 -15.84
C PRO A 188 23.99 -15.12 -15.73
N GLU A 189 24.73 -15.16 -16.84
CA GLU A 189 26.21 -15.12 -16.83
C GLU A 189 26.71 -13.71 -16.52
N THR A 190 25.99 -12.68 -17.00
CA THR A 190 26.38 -11.28 -16.80
C THR A 190 25.65 -10.62 -15.64
N GLY A 191 24.61 -11.24 -15.08
CA GLY A 191 23.73 -10.61 -14.08
C GLY A 191 22.89 -9.46 -14.64
N THR A 192 22.60 -9.48 -15.95
CA THR A 192 21.83 -8.43 -16.62
C THR A 192 20.37 -8.86 -16.79
N THR A 193 19.43 -7.96 -16.52
CA THR A 193 18.02 -8.13 -16.88
C THR A 193 17.50 -6.91 -17.63
N VAL A 194 16.84 -7.13 -18.76
CA VAL A 194 16.09 -6.10 -19.49
C VAL A 194 14.61 -6.39 -19.31
N ARG A 195 13.87 -5.44 -18.76
CA ARG A 195 12.44 -5.54 -18.53
C ARG A 195 11.67 -4.57 -19.39
N ILE A 196 10.62 -5.05 -20.07
CA ILE A 196 9.82 -4.26 -21.00
C ILE A 196 8.34 -4.44 -20.69
N GLY A 197 7.61 -3.35 -20.46
CA GLY A 197 6.16 -3.36 -20.23
C GLY A 197 5.75 -2.45 -19.07
N GLN A 198 4.52 -2.64 -18.57
CA GLN A 198 4.01 -1.90 -17.43
C GLN A 198 4.56 -2.47 -16.13
N GLN A 199 5.34 -1.67 -15.42
CA GLN A 199 5.99 -2.02 -14.16
C GLN A 199 6.10 -0.80 -13.25
N TRP A 200 6.52 -1.02 -12.02
CA TRP A 200 6.91 0.08 -11.14
C TRP A 200 8.02 0.93 -11.76
N ASP A 201 7.92 2.24 -11.59
CA ASP A 201 9.05 3.13 -11.75
C ASP A 201 10.14 2.85 -10.69
N LEU A 202 11.35 3.33 -10.94
CA LEU A 202 12.50 3.09 -10.06
C LEU A 202 12.41 3.91 -8.77
N MET A 203 11.62 4.99 -8.77
CA MET A 203 11.29 5.77 -7.58
C MET A 203 10.36 5.03 -6.61
N PHE A 204 9.64 3.99 -7.05
CA PHE A 204 8.77 3.24 -6.13
C PHE A 204 9.60 2.37 -5.15
N PRO A 205 9.31 2.44 -3.83
CA PRO A 205 10.05 1.71 -2.80
C PRO A 205 9.62 0.23 -2.69
N ILE A 206 9.76 -0.54 -3.77
CA ILE A 206 9.30 -1.93 -3.84
C ILE A 206 9.92 -2.81 -2.73
N ASP A 207 11.19 -2.58 -2.42
CA ASP A 207 11.95 -3.41 -1.49
C ASP A 207 11.72 -3.06 -0.01
N ASN A 208 11.22 -1.87 0.28
CA ASN A 208 11.01 -1.35 1.63
C ASN A 208 9.60 -0.78 1.86
N SER A 209 8.63 -1.12 1.01
CA SER A 209 7.23 -0.70 1.18
C SER A 209 6.71 -1.01 2.60
N PRO A 210 5.95 -0.08 3.22
CA PRO A 210 5.41 -0.27 4.56
C PRO A 210 4.58 -1.56 4.70
N THR A 211 4.75 -2.26 5.82
CA THR A 211 3.91 -3.42 6.17
C THR A 211 2.55 -2.95 6.72
N SER A 212 1.46 -3.41 6.11
CA SER A 212 0.07 -3.29 6.59
C SER A 212 -0.77 -4.37 5.90
N LEU A 213 -1.84 -4.84 6.54
CA LEU A 213 -2.84 -5.74 5.91
C LEU A 213 -4.10 -5.00 5.42
N ALA A 214 -4.33 -3.76 5.89
CA ALA A 214 -5.38 -2.90 5.35
C ALA A 214 -4.86 -2.13 4.12
N HIS A 215 -3.69 -1.53 4.27
CA HIS A 215 -3.08 -0.61 3.32
C HIS A 215 -1.93 -1.29 2.57
N ILE A 216 -2.17 -2.50 2.05
CA ILE A 216 -1.14 -3.31 1.37
C ILE A 216 -0.66 -2.58 0.13
N ALA A 217 0.64 -2.25 0.12
CA ALA A 217 1.47 -1.78 -0.99
C ALA A 217 0.66 -1.13 -2.12
N PHE A 218 0.57 0.21 -2.01
CA PHE A 218 0.29 1.26 -3.00
C PHE A 218 -0.50 0.87 -4.28
N PRO A 219 -1.43 1.71 -4.74
CA PRO A 219 -1.63 3.10 -4.34
C PRO A 219 -2.61 3.22 -3.18
N LEU A 220 -2.52 4.36 -2.48
CA LEU A 220 -3.66 4.97 -1.78
C LEU A 220 -3.90 4.65 -0.30
N GLY A 221 -3.15 3.75 0.34
CA GLY A 221 -3.26 3.55 1.81
C GLY A 221 -2.20 4.32 2.60
N PHE A 222 -0.97 3.80 2.59
CA PHE A 222 0.19 4.43 3.22
C PHE A 222 1.01 5.31 2.26
N GLY A 223 0.49 5.63 1.06
CA GLY A 223 1.20 6.44 0.05
C GLY A 223 1.45 7.89 0.45
N SER A 224 1.01 8.32 1.63
CA SER A 224 1.36 9.61 2.20
C SER A 224 2.86 9.58 2.51
N GLY A 225 3.71 10.27 1.74
CA GLY A 225 5.14 10.35 2.04
C GLY A 225 6.05 9.35 1.31
N TYR A 226 5.59 8.73 0.23
CA TYR A 226 6.47 8.21 -0.82
C TYR A 226 5.78 8.28 -2.17
N GLY A 227 6.57 8.45 -3.22
CA GLY A 227 6.11 8.51 -4.59
C GLY A 227 6.22 7.17 -5.32
N GLY A 228 6.05 7.24 -6.63
CA GLY A 228 6.16 6.13 -7.55
C GLY A 228 4.81 5.70 -8.11
N TRP A 229 4.84 5.21 -9.35
CA TRP A 229 3.66 4.66 -10.02
C TRP A 229 4.06 3.50 -10.93
N ARG A 230 3.10 2.99 -11.70
CA ARG A 230 3.36 1.96 -12.70
C ARG A 230 3.18 2.55 -14.08
N PHE A 231 4.21 2.45 -14.90
CA PHE A 231 4.22 2.95 -16.26
C PHE A 231 4.69 1.87 -17.23
N PRO A 232 4.17 1.87 -18.46
CA PRO A 232 4.85 1.22 -19.58
C PRO A 232 6.25 1.81 -19.76
N GLY A 233 7.25 0.96 -19.93
CA GLY A 233 8.62 1.41 -20.17
C GLY A 233 9.61 0.27 -20.35
N VAL A 234 10.89 0.63 -20.33
CA VAL A 234 12.02 -0.28 -20.39
C VAL A 234 12.93 0.00 -19.21
N VAL A 235 13.35 -1.05 -18.49
CA VAL A 235 14.35 -0.98 -17.42
C VAL A 235 15.48 -1.94 -17.77
N VAL A 236 16.73 -1.48 -17.63
CA VAL A 236 17.92 -2.33 -17.66
C VAL A 236 18.48 -2.39 -16.24
N MET A 237 18.61 -3.60 -15.71
CA MET A 237 19.13 -3.91 -14.38
C MET A 237 20.46 -4.65 -14.55
N GLN A 238 21.49 -4.20 -13.84
CA GLN A 238 22.82 -4.79 -13.91
C GLN A 238 23.37 -5.03 -12.50
N ASP A 239 23.62 -6.29 -12.18
CA ASP A 239 24.40 -6.66 -10.99
C ASP A 239 25.87 -6.24 -11.22
N ILE A 240 26.35 -5.25 -10.46
CA ILE A 240 27.67 -4.62 -10.68
C ILE A 240 28.79 -5.57 -10.24
N ASN A 241 28.55 -6.32 -9.17
CA ASN A 241 29.48 -7.29 -8.61
C ASN A 241 28.92 -8.71 -8.69
N HIS A 242 28.33 -9.06 -9.83
CA HIS A 242 27.78 -10.38 -10.11
C HIS A 242 28.78 -11.49 -9.79
N GLY A 243 28.32 -12.55 -9.12
CA GLY A 243 29.15 -13.69 -8.71
C GLY A 243 30.08 -13.44 -7.50
N SER A 244 30.10 -12.23 -6.93
CA SER A 244 30.91 -11.92 -5.75
C SER A 244 30.20 -12.26 -4.43
N THR A 245 30.98 -12.45 -3.37
CA THR A 245 30.46 -12.65 -2.00
C THR A 245 30.29 -11.31 -1.27
N GLY A 246 29.37 -11.26 -0.30
CA GLY A 246 29.09 -10.06 0.49
C GLY A 246 27.97 -9.19 -0.09
N ALA A 247 28.05 -7.88 0.12
CA ALA A 247 27.01 -6.95 -0.29
C ALA A 247 26.85 -6.92 -1.81
N GLN A 248 25.63 -7.13 -2.28
CA GLN A 248 25.26 -7.20 -3.70
C GLN A 248 24.82 -5.82 -4.17
N TRP A 249 25.50 -5.30 -5.19
CA TRP A 249 25.26 -4.00 -5.80
C TRP A 249 24.57 -4.16 -7.15
N ARG A 250 23.53 -3.36 -7.38
CA ARG A 250 22.81 -3.34 -8.65
C ARG A 250 22.56 -1.90 -9.09
N ILE A 251 22.75 -1.63 -10.37
CA ILE A 251 22.30 -0.37 -11.00
C ILE A 251 21.15 -0.66 -11.95
N ASP A 252 20.07 0.10 -11.80
CA ASP A 252 18.90 0.06 -12.65
C ASP A 252 18.79 1.39 -13.39
N VAL A 253 18.55 1.36 -14.70
CA VAL A 253 18.30 2.56 -15.52
C VAL A 253 17.04 2.32 -16.33
N ALA A 254 16.17 3.33 -16.41
CA ALA A 254 14.86 3.18 -17.01
C ALA A 254 14.45 4.37 -17.86
N ALA A 255 13.63 4.07 -18.87
CA ALA A 255 12.84 5.03 -19.61
C ALA A 255 11.37 4.61 -19.57
N PHE A 256 10.50 5.49 -19.09
CA PHE A 256 9.06 5.26 -18.97
C PHE A 256 8.26 6.23 -19.83
N GLU A 257 7.06 5.80 -20.20
CA GLU A 257 6.07 6.67 -20.83
C GLU A 257 5.80 7.92 -19.96
N GLY A 258 5.75 9.11 -20.55
CA GLY A 258 5.43 10.34 -19.83
C GLY A 258 4.00 10.38 -19.31
N ASN A 259 3.78 11.06 -18.18
CA ASN A 259 2.47 11.16 -17.54
C ASN A 259 2.18 12.60 -17.12
N TRP A 260 0.94 13.06 -17.29
CA TRP A 260 0.47 14.30 -16.70
C TRP A 260 -1.05 14.31 -16.58
N SER A 261 -1.60 15.19 -15.74
CA SER A 261 -3.04 15.42 -15.67
C SER A 261 -3.45 16.51 -16.66
N GLY A 262 -3.77 16.09 -17.88
CA GLY A 262 -4.13 16.99 -18.98
C GLY A 262 -2.94 17.74 -19.59
N PRO A 263 -3.18 18.81 -20.39
CA PRO A 263 -4.48 19.07 -21.04
C PRO A 263 -4.85 17.89 -21.95
N GLY A 264 -6.08 17.85 -22.48
CA GLY A 264 -6.51 16.76 -23.36
C GLY A 264 -7.04 15.53 -22.61
N ASN A 265 -6.84 14.35 -23.20
CA ASN A 265 -7.43 13.09 -22.73
C ASN A 265 -6.42 12.19 -22.01
N ASN A 266 -6.62 11.98 -20.70
CA ASN A 266 -5.78 11.16 -19.82
C ASN A 266 -5.80 9.65 -20.10
N ILE A 267 -6.70 9.16 -20.97
CA ILE A 267 -6.78 7.74 -21.35
C ILE A 267 -6.42 7.49 -22.81
N ASN A 268 -5.99 8.52 -23.56
CA ASN A 268 -5.68 8.42 -24.98
C ASN A 268 -4.37 9.11 -25.35
N TYR A 269 -3.38 9.13 -24.46
CA TYR A 269 -2.04 9.68 -24.73
C TYR A 269 -2.00 11.15 -25.16
N LEU A 270 -3.06 11.93 -24.88
CA LEU A 270 -3.16 13.34 -25.31
C LEU A 270 -2.69 14.33 -24.25
N THR A 271 -2.00 13.86 -23.20
CA THR A 271 -1.58 14.68 -22.06
C THR A 271 -0.28 15.43 -22.33
N ALA A 272 0.02 16.43 -21.49
CA ALA A 272 1.30 17.14 -21.52
C ALA A 272 2.52 16.21 -21.36
N GLY A 273 2.36 15.08 -20.66
CA GLY A 273 3.43 14.09 -20.49
C GLY A 273 3.77 13.35 -21.77
N ASN A 274 2.84 13.27 -22.73
CA ASN A 274 3.02 12.56 -23.99
C ASN A 274 3.46 13.49 -25.14
N ALA A 275 3.55 14.80 -24.92
CA ALA A 275 3.86 15.78 -25.95
C ALA A 275 5.35 15.69 -26.40
N GLY A 276 5.57 15.55 -27.71
CA GLY A 276 6.90 15.70 -28.32
C GLY A 276 7.93 14.61 -27.97
N PHE A 277 7.49 13.39 -27.64
CA PHE A 277 8.31 12.25 -27.23
C PHE A 277 9.37 12.60 -26.16
N ARG A 278 8.93 12.70 -24.91
CA ARG A 278 9.76 13.06 -23.75
C ARG A 278 9.57 12.01 -22.65
N PRO A 279 10.26 10.86 -22.73
CA PRO A 279 10.10 9.83 -21.70
C PRO A 279 10.58 10.32 -20.33
N GLN A 280 10.01 9.76 -19.27
CA GLN A 280 10.57 9.88 -17.92
C GLN A 280 11.84 9.03 -17.87
N ILE A 281 12.95 9.58 -17.40
CA ILE A 281 14.23 8.88 -17.26
C ILE A 281 14.56 8.73 -15.79
N GLU A 282 14.90 7.51 -15.38
CA GLU A 282 15.20 7.22 -13.99
C GLU A 282 16.44 6.35 -13.85
N ALA A 283 17.10 6.46 -12.71
CA ALA A 283 18.19 5.58 -12.32
C ALA A 283 18.11 5.25 -10.83
N ARG A 284 18.52 4.03 -10.47
CA ARG A 284 18.59 3.58 -9.08
C ARG A 284 19.85 2.79 -8.83
N LEU A 285 20.58 3.17 -7.79
CA LEU A 285 21.67 2.38 -7.23
C LEU A 285 21.14 1.67 -5.98
N HIS A 286 21.24 0.35 -5.97
CA HIS A 286 20.76 -0.51 -4.91
C HIS A 286 21.91 -1.34 -4.34
N VAL A 287 21.93 -1.49 -3.02
CA VAL A 287 22.82 -2.40 -2.31
C VAL A 287 22.05 -3.18 -1.25
N GLN A 288 22.31 -4.50 -1.18
CA GLN A 288 21.74 -5.36 -0.15
C GLN A 288 22.78 -6.33 0.41
N ASP A 289 22.69 -6.61 1.70
CA ASP A 289 23.42 -7.71 2.34
C ASP A 289 22.61 -8.26 3.51
N LYS A 290 22.59 -9.59 3.65
CA LYS A 290 21.95 -10.30 4.77
C LYS A 290 20.56 -9.78 5.12
N ASN A 291 20.48 -8.89 6.11
CA ASN A 291 19.27 -8.37 6.70
C ASN A 291 19.04 -6.88 6.45
N TRP A 292 19.81 -6.24 5.57
CA TRP A 292 19.64 -4.84 5.23
C TRP A 292 19.72 -4.59 3.72
N LEU A 293 19.10 -3.48 3.34
CA LEU A 293 19.07 -2.92 2.00
C LEU A 293 19.16 -1.41 2.12
N ALA A 294 19.84 -0.77 1.18
CA ALA A 294 19.76 0.66 0.95
C ALA A 294 19.76 0.95 -0.54
N TYR A 295 19.18 2.09 -0.93
CA TYR A 295 19.24 2.55 -2.30
C TYR A 295 19.16 4.07 -2.38
N PHE A 296 19.61 4.57 -3.52
CA PHE A 296 19.37 5.93 -3.99
C PHE A 296 18.71 5.85 -5.37
N ALA A 297 17.66 6.63 -5.59
CA ALA A 297 16.98 6.75 -6.87
C ALA A 297 16.89 8.22 -7.31
N ALA A 298 16.91 8.43 -8.61
CA ALA A 298 16.74 9.74 -9.24
C ALA A 298 15.76 9.64 -10.41
N HIS A 299 14.98 10.70 -10.58
CA HIS A 299 13.98 10.85 -11.62
C HIS A 299 14.18 12.17 -12.38
N TYR A 300 13.92 12.13 -13.68
CA TYR A 300 13.90 13.29 -14.55
C TYR A 300 12.82 13.16 -15.62
N SER A 301 12.06 14.23 -15.84
CA SER A 301 11.19 14.37 -17.00
C SER A 301 11.08 15.83 -17.45
N LYS A 302 10.61 16.03 -18.70
CA LYS A 302 10.19 17.35 -19.20
C LYS A 302 8.79 17.25 -19.77
N VAL A 303 7.89 18.07 -19.25
CA VAL A 303 6.46 18.06 -19.56
C VAL A 303 6.09 19.34 -20.31
N ASP A 304 5.47 19.23 -21.49
CA ASP A 304 5.01 20.37 -22.28
C ASP A 304 3.52 20.65 -22.01
N LEU A 305 3.23 21.67 -21.21
CA LEU A 305 1.87 21.99 -20.77
C LEU A 305 0.98 22.53 -21.89
N ARG A 306 1.53 22.80 -23.08
CA ARG A 306 0.73 23.12 -24.27
C ARG A 306 0.02 21.88 -24.84
N GLY A 307 0.33 20.69 -24.34
CA GLY A 307 -0.26 19.41 -24.75
C GLY A 307 0.28 18.93 -26.10
N VAL A 308 -0.24 17.78 -26.54
CA VAL A 308 0.18 17.13 -27.80
C VAL A 308 -0.03 18.04 -29.02
N ASP A 309 -1.12 18.80 -29.04
CA ASP A 309 -1.44 19.73 -30.13
C ASP A 309 -0.68 21.08 -30.03
N GLY A 310 0.02 21.33 -28.93
CA GLY A 310 0.84 22.54 -28.75
C GLY A 310 0.05 23.85 -28.55
N ASN A 311 -1.27 23.78 -28.38
CA ASN A 311 -2.15 24.96 -28.36
C ASN A 311 -2.88 25.18 -27.02
N ALA A 312 -2.71 24.30 -26.03
CA ALA A 312 -3.38 24.47 -24.74
C ALA A 312 -2.90 25.75 -24.04
N PRO A 313 -3.79 26.52 -23.37
CA PRO A 313 -3.40 27.70 -22.63
C PRO A 313 -2.46 27.36 -21.47
N THR A 314 -1.35 28.11 -21.36
CA THR A 314 -0.33 27.92 -20.32
C THR A 314 -0.13 29.21 -19.50
N PRO A 315 -1.10 29.59 -18.65
CA PRO A 315 -1.13 30.91 -18.01
C PRO A 315 -0.02 31.14 -16.97
N ILE A 316 0.63 30.07 -16.49
CA ILE A 316 1.73 30.14 -15.50
C ILE A 316 3.08 29.86 -16.18
N ARG A 317 3.25 28.66 -16.73
CA ARG A 317 4.44 28.20 -17.48
C ARG A 317 4.00 27.26 -18.59
N SER A 318 4.75 27.23 -19.68
CA SER A 318 4.51 26.32 -20.81
C SER A 318 5.21 24.97 -20.67
N GLU A 319 6.21 24.85 -19.81
CA GLU A 319 6.95 23.63 -19.54
C GLU A 319 7.14 23.45 -18.03
N VAL A 320 7.12 22.20 -17.58
CA VAL A 320 7.54 21.79 -16.23
C VAL A 320 8.69 20.81 -16.38
N THR A 321 9.74 20.99 -15.59
CA THR A 321 10.80 19.99 -15.44
C THR A 321 10.56 19.25 -14.14
N SER A 322 10.32 17.94 -14.22
CA SER A 322 10.18 17.09 -13.04
C SER A 322 11.52 16.52 -12.67
N VAL A 323 11.93 16.69 -11.42
CA VAL A 323 13.19 16.16 -10.89
C VAL A 323 12.95 15.63 -9.49
N GLY A 324 13.31 14.37 -9.25
CA GLY A 324 13.14 13.71 -7.96
C GLY A 324 14.40 13.01 -7.50
N TYR A 325 14.62 13.00 -6.19
CA TYR A 325 15.67 12.22 -5.54
C TYR A 325 15.08 11.50 -4.33
N GLU A 326 15.42 10.23 -4.17
CA GLU A 326 14.99 9.40 -3.05
C GLU A 326 16.16 8.62 -2.48
N VAL A 327 16.23 8.53 -1.15
CA VAL A 327 17.09 7.59 -0.44
C VAL A 327 16.23 6.76 0.49
N GLY A 328 16.39 5.43 0.43
CA GLY A 328 15.56 4.53 1.21
C GLY A 328 16.26 3.23 1.53
N GLY A 329 15.62 2.44 2.39
CA GLY A 329 16.17 1.17 2.80
C GLY A 329 15.31 0.42 3.79
N GLN A 330 15.79 -0.77 4.15
CA GLN A 330 15.24 -1.56 5.24
C GLN A 330 16.37 -2.23 6.03
N TRP A 331 16.10 -2.52 7.30
CA TRP A 331 17.02 -3.26 8.16
C TRP A 331 16.23 -4.16 9.11
N LYS A 332 16.62 -5.42 9.22
CA LYS A 332 15.92 -6.44 10.02
C LYS A 332 16.84 -7.11 11.06
N PRO A 333 17.26 -6.41 12.13
CA PRO A 333 18.11 -7.00 13.16
C PRO A 333 17.29 -7.85 14.15
N GLY A 334 17.47 -9.17 14.10
CA GLY A 334 16.77 -10.10 14.98
C GLY A 334 15.24 -9.98 14.83
N PRO A 335 14.49 -9.71 15.92
CA PRO A 335 13.03 -9.57 15.88
C PRO A 335 12.54 -8.21 15.35
N TRP A 336 13.43 -7.28 15.04
CA TRP A 336 13.06 -5.94 14.60
C TRP A 336 13.00 -5.84 13.08
N THR A 337 12.16 -4.94 12.59
CA THR A 337 12.14 -4.50 11.19
C THR A 337 12.06 -2.98 11.16
N PHE A 338 12.98 -2.34 10.46
CA PHE A 338 12.97 -0.92 10.18
C PHE A 338 12.88 -0.73 8.67
N LYS A 339 12.00 0.17 8.24
CA LYS A 339 11.84 0.56 6.84
C LYS A 339 11.69 2.06 6.78
N GLY A 340 12.17 2.67 5.71
CA GLY A 340 11.90 4.08 5.49
C GLY A 340 12.55 4.60 4.23
N LEU A 341 12.14 5.80 3.88
CA LEU A 341 12.77 6.59 2.84
C LEU A 341 12.54 8.08 3.12
N ALA A 342 13.37 8.90 2.49
CA ALA A 342 13.17 10.33 2.37
C ALA A 342 13.35 10.73 0.92
N TYR A 343 12.54 11.67 0.46
CA TYR A 343 12.60 12.17 -0.90
C TYR A 343 12.43 13.69 -0.94
N ALA A 344 12.95 14.29 -2.01
CA ALA A 344 12.72 15.69 -2.35
C ALA A 344 12.77 15.87 -3.87
N GLY A 345 12.09 16.90 -4.35
CA GLY A 345 12.08 17.19 -5.78
C GLY A 345 11.15 18.33 -6.17
N ASN A 346 10.91 18.45 -7.45
CA ASN A 346 10.00 19.41 -8.06
C ASN A 346 9.22 18.72 -9.18
N GLY A 347 7.95 19.10 -9.38
CA GLY A 347 7.16 18.60 -10.51
C GLY A 347 6.68 17.16 -10.36
N LEU A 348 6.84 16.55 -9.18
CA LEU A 348 6.67 15.12 -8.95
C LEU A 348 5.22 14.60 -9.03
N GLY A 349 4.23 15.45 -9.31
CA GLY A 349 2.83 15.05 -9.40
C GLY A 349 2.57 13.91 -10.40
N GLU A 350 3.39 13.82 -11.46
CA GLU A 350 3.31 12.73 -12.45
C GLU A 350 3.67 11.36 -11.87
N ILE A 351 4.56 11.29 -10.87
CA ILE A 351 4.94 10.07 -10.15
C ILE A 351 4.32 10.03 -8.74
N PHE A 352 3.09 10.54 -8.63
CA PHE A 352 2.31 10.55 -7.38
C PHE A 352 2.88 11.40 -6.24
N GLY A 353 3.82 12.29 -6.55
CA GLY A 353 4.29 13.31 -5.63
C GLY A 353 3.25 14.39 -5.34
N ALA A 354 3.58 15.29 -4.43
CA ALA A 354 2.85 16.48 -4.05
C ALA A 354 1.39 16.24 -3.61
N MET A 355 1.10 15.05 -3.07
CA MET A 355 -0.27 14.57 -2.81
C MET A 355 -1.15 14.55 -4.07
N SER A 356 -0.53 14.19 -5.21
CA SER A 356 -1.08 14.22 -6.57
C SER A 356 -1.62 15.59 -7.01
N GLN A 357 -0.89 16.63 -6.66
CA GLN A 357 -1.07 17.96 -7.25
C GLN A 357 -0.12 18.11 -8.43
N PHE A 358 -0.64 18.58 -9.55
CA PHE A 358 0.12 18.78 -10.78
C PHE A 358 0.52 20.24 -10.91
N GLY A 359 1.76 20.48 -11.28
CA GLY A 359 2.36 21.80 -11.42
C GLY A 359 3.86 21.77 -11.17
N ASP A 360 4.52 22.89 -11.43
CA ASP A 360 5.89 23.16 -10.99
C ASP A 360 5.89 23.41 -9.47
N ILE A 361 5.81 22.32 -8.71
CA ILE A 361 5.65 22.30 -7.25
C ILE A 361 6.83 21.57 -6.64
N SER A 362 7.61 22.31 -5.86
CA SER A 362 8.68 21.73 -5.06
C SER A 362 8.09 20.97 -3.87
N GLU A 363 8.68 19.85 -3.48
CA GLU A 363 8.24 19.11 -2.29
C GLU A 363 9.35 18.33 -1.61
N ARG A 364 9.03 17.90 -0.39
CA ARG A 364 9.79 16.91 0.35
C ARG A 364 8.87 16.02 1.15
N GLY A 365 9.27 14.78 1.33
CA GLY A 365 8.51 13.82 2.09
C GLY A 365 9.34 12.62 2.51
N GLY A 366 8.66 11.65 3.09
CA GLY A 366 9.25 10.40 3.52
C GLY A 366 8.32 9.64 4.45
N PHE A 367 8.71 8.41 4.73
CA PHE A 367 8.09 7.61 5.78
C PHE A 367 9.14 6.85 6.57
N VAL A 368 8.74 6.44 7.77
CA VAL A 368 9.45 5.49 8.60
C VAL A 368 8.46 4.46 9.15
N GLN A 369 8.91 3.23 9.28
CA GLN A 369 8.19 2.16 9.95
C GLN A 369 9.14 1.37 10.85
N ALA A 370 8.71 1.13 12.08
CA ALA A 370 9.34 0.20 13.00
C ALA A 370 8.39 -0.97 13.28
N GLY A 371 8.91 -2.19 13.26
CA GLY A 371 8.20 -3.43 13.53
C GLY A 371 8.94 -4.27 14.56
N TYR A 372 8.21 -4.98 15.41
CA TYR A 372 8.75 -5.91 16.39
C TYR A 372 7.94 -7.21 16.43
N SER A 373 8.59 -8.32 16.13
CA SER A 373 8.04 -9.67 16.23
C SER A 373 8.36 -10.24 17.61
N PHE A 374 7.40 -10.20 18.52
CA PHE A 374 7.59 -10.64 19.91
C PHE A 374 7.29 -12.12 20.12
N THR A 375 6.62 -12.77 19.16
CA THR A 375 6.55 -14.23 19.03
C THR A 375 6.72 -14.63 17.55
N PRO A 376 6.84 -15.92 17.20
CA PRO A 376 6.90 -16.35 15.80
C PRO A 376 5.68 -15.96 14.97
N ASN A 377 4.53 -15.68 15.60
CA ASN A 377 3.28 -15.39 14.92
C ASN A 377 2.80 -13.95 15.12
N TRP A 378 3.22 -13.27 16.20
CA TRP A 378 2.73 -11.93 16.53
C TRP A 378 3.76 -10.84 16.26
N SER A 379 3.33 -9.79 15.57
CA SER A 379 4.14 -8.61 15.28
C SER A 379 3.36 -7.32 15.50
N LEU A 380 4.04 -6.28 15.99
CA LEU A 380 3.51 -4.93 16.10
C LEU A 380 4.27 -4.02 15.14
N TYR A 381 3.57 -3.16 14.39
CA TYR A 381 4.15 -2.17 13.50
C TYR A 381 3.65 -0.77 13.84
N ALA A 382 4.57 0.18 13.93
CA ALA A 382 4.30 1.61 14.01
C ALA A 382 4.81 2.30 12.74
N PHE A 383 3.98 3.11 12.11
CA PHE A 383 4.25 3.80 10.86
C PHE A 383 4.04 5.30 11.03
N TYR A 384 4.91 6.10 10.42
CA TYR A 384 4.75 7.53 10.28
C TYR A 384 5.18 8.00 8.90
N ALA A 385 4.41 8.94 8.38
CA ALA A 385 4.50 9.41 7.02
C ALA A 385 4.31 10.92 6.96
N TYR A 386 5.01 11.56 6.02
CA TYR A 386 5.03 13.00 5.88
C TYR A 386 5.19 13.41 4.42
N SER A 387 4.37 14.34 3.96
CA SER A 387 4.54 15.02 2.67
C SER A 387 4.28 16.51 2.85
N LYS A 388 5.15 17.35 2.29
CA LYS A 388 5.03 18.80 2.33
C LYS A 388 5.49 19.42 1.01
N PRO A 389 4.54 19.67 0.10
CA PRO A 389 4.71 20.60 -1.01
C PRO A 389 5.05 22.01 -0.52
N ASP A 390 5.76 22.78 -1.32
CA ASP A 390 5.92 24.21 -1.09
C ASP A 390 4.56 24.90 -1.23
N SER A 391 4.20 25.64 -0.19
CA SER A 391 2.87 26.25 -0.12
C SER A 391 2.69 27.38 -1.14
N LYS A 392 3.76 28.10 -1.51
CA LYS A 392 3.67 29.16 -2.51
C LYS A 392 3.51 28.58 -3.91
N ASP A 393 4.25 27.51 -4.21
CA ASP A 393 4.10 26.80 -5.47
C ASP A 393 2.68 26.23 -5.59
N VAL A 394 2.18 25.55 -4.55
CA VAL A 394 0.79 25.04 -4.51
C VAL A 394 -0.21 26.16 -4.78
N ILE A 395 -0.08 27.30 -4.11
CA ILE A 395 -1.00 28.45 -4.29
C ILE A 395 -0.90 29.01 -5.72
N THR A 396 0.31 29.10 -6.27
CA THR A 396 0.54 29.57 -7.64
C THR A 396 -0.17 28.67 -8.64
N TRP A 397 -0.13 27.35 -8.43
CA TRP A 397 -0.74 26.35 -9.30
C TRP A 397 -2.20 26.01 -8.97
N MET A 398 -2.83 26.70 -8.00
CA MET A 398 -4.25 26.48 -7.68
C MET A 398 -5.13 26.77 -8.90
N GLY A 399 -6.03 25.85 -9.23
CA GLY A 399 -6.87 25.93 -10.43
C GLY A 399 -6.15 25.52 -11.73
N HIS A 400 -4.85 25.23 -11.68
CA HIS A 400 -4.02 24.82 -12.81
C HIS A 400 -3.32 23.47 -12.55
N GLY A 401 -3.91 22.62 -11.70
CA GLY A 401 -3.42 21.28 -11.35
C GLY A 401 -3.21 21.06 -9.85
N ALA A 402 -3.06 22.12 -9.07
CA ALA A 402 -3.03 22.04 -7.61
C ALA A 402 -4.42 22.22 -6.99
N THR A 403 -4.67 21.47 -5.90
CA THR A 403 -5.95 21.44 -5.18
C THR A 403 -5.87 22.14 -3.81
N GLY A 404 -4.74 22.77 -3.49
CA GLY A 404 -4.55 23.53 -2.26
C GLY A 404 -4.14 22.65 -1.06
N LEU A 405 -3.57 21.47 -1.29
CA LEU A 405 -3.06 20.59 -0.23
C LEU A 405 -1.64 21.01 0.13
N LEU A 406 -1.40 21.33 1.41
CA LEU A 406 -0.16 21.98 1.84
C LEU A 406 0.77 21.06 2.63
N ARG A 407 0.21 20.10 3.37
CA ARG A 407 0.98 19.17 4.19
C ARG A 407 0.14 17.99 4.64
N ASN A 408 0.64 16.78 4.45
CA ASN A 408 0.10 15.57 5.06
C ASN A 408 1.00 15.03 6.18
N ARG A 409 0.40 14.51 7.24
CA ARG A 409 1.04 13.67 8.25
C ARG A 409 0.13 12.50 8.54
N GLN A 410 0.63 11.29 8.34
CA GLN A 410 -0.11 10.05 8.60
C GLN A 410 0.66 9.21 9.61
N ALA A 411 -0.06 8.62 10.57
CA ALA A 411 0.47 7.69 11.55
C ALA A 411 -0.43 6.46 11.63
N ALA A 412 0.17 5.29 11.83
CA ALA A 412 -0.60 4.06 12.04
C ALA A 412 0.08 3.12 13.03
N LEU A 413 -0.75 2.33 13.71
CA LEU A 413 -0.33 1.24 14.59
C LEU A 413 -1.09 -0.03 14.20
N SER A 414 -0.36 -1.11 13.92
CA SER A 414 -0.90 -2.37 13.40
C SER A 414 -0.41 -3.53 14.24
N LEU A 415 -1.31 -4.29 14.84
CA LEU A 415 -1.02 -5.56 15.50
C LEU A 415 -1.41 -6.69 14.54
N GLN A 416 -0.45 -7.54 14.19
CA GLN A 416 -0.60 -8.60 13.19
C GLN A 416 -0.32 -9.97 13.78
N TYR A 417 -1.12 -10.94 13.36
CA TYR A 417 -0.96 -12.36 13.64
C TYR A 417 -0.85 -13.12 12.32
N THR A 418 0.24 -13.87 12.14
CA THR A 418 0.51 -14.67 10.95
C THR A 418 0.63 -16.14 11.34
N ALA A 419 -0.14 -17.02 10.69
CA ALA A 419 -0.06 -18.46 10.89
C ALA A 419 -0.27 -19.19 9.55
N GLY A 420 0.79 -19.83 9.06
CA GLY A 420 0.77 -20.48 7.74
C GLY A 420 0.42 -19.47 6.65
N SER A 421 -0.58 -19.79 5.84
CA SER A 421 -1.10 -18.93 4.77
C SER A 421 -2.02 -17.80 5.24
N TYR A 422 -2.34 -17.72 6.52
CA TYR A 422 -3.30 -16.75 7.04
C TYR A 422 -2.62 -15.61 7.79
N ASP A 423 -3.06 -14.40 7.50
CA ASP A 423 -2.71 -13.20 8.27
C ASP A 423 -3.97 -12.52 8.80
N LEU A 424 -3.93 -12.07 10.04
CA LEU A 424 -4.98 -11.29 10.69
C LEU A 424 -4.37 -10.02 11.28
N SER A 425 -5.11 -8.92 11.29
CA SER A 425 -4.65 -7.73 12.02
C SER A 425 -5.78 -6.85 12.52
N ALA A 426 -5.45 -6.06 13.54
CA ALA A 426 -6.16 -4.85 13.90
C ALA A 426 -5.23 -3.66 13.65
N GLU A 427 -5.72 -2.63 12.97
CA GLU A 427 -4.95 -1.44 12.66
C GLU A 427 -5.73 -0.16 12.96
N TRP A 428 -5.06 0.79 13.61
CA TRP A 428 -5.52 2.16 13.78
C TRP A 428 -4.65 3.08 12.94
N MET A 429 -5.29 4.00 12.21
CA MET A 429 -4.64 5.02 11.39
C MET A 429 -5.21 6.39 11.77
N HIS A 430 -4.31 7.37 11.93
CA HIS A 430 -4.61 8.77 12.12
C HIS A 430 -3.91 9.60 11.06
N ASP A 431 -4.66 10.47 10.40
CA ASP A 431 -4.15 11.31 9.33
C ASP A 431 -4.57 12.76 9.53
N LYS A 432 -3.65 13.69 9.25
CA LYS A 432 -3.83 15.13 9.38
C LYS A 432 -3.33 15.86 8.13
N ILE A 433 -4.27 16.46 7.40
CA ILE A 433 -4.01 17.30 6.23
C ILE A 433 -4.16 18.79 6.57
N ASP A 434 -3.17 19.60 6.19
CA ASP A 434 -3.30 21.06 6.12
C ASP A 434 -3.58 21.47 4.67
N SER A 435 -4.51 22.40 4.48
CA SER A 435 -5.01 22.83 3.16
C SER A 435 -5.38 24.31 3.13
N THR A 436 -5.53 24.86 1.93
CA THR A 436 -6.10 26.18 1.64
C THR A 436 -7.12 26.04 0.51
N SER A 437 -8.19 26.85 0.56
CA SER A 437 -9.21 26.94 -0.49
C SER A 437 -9.14 28.22 -1.30
N ASN A 438 -8.41 29.24 -0.84
CA ASN A 438 -8.30 30.53 -1.54
C ASN A 438 -6.88 31.12 -1.52
N GLY A 439 -5.88 30.33 -1.15
CA GLY A 439 -4.48 30.73 -1.00
C GLY A 439 -4.14 31.47 0.30
N THR A 440 -5.13 32.05 0.99
CA THR A 440 -4.92 32.83 2.22
C THR A 440 -5.38 32.08 3.47
N ASP A 441 -6.46 31.32 3.40
CA ASP A 441 -6.99 30.53 4.51
C ASP A 441 -6.10 29.31 4.80
N ARG A 442 -6.13 28.85 6.05
CA ARG A 442 -5.45 27.62 6.47
C ARG A 442 -6.43 26.75 7.23
N LYS A 443 -6.66 25.55 6.72
CA LYS A 443 -7.60 24.57 7.26
C LYS A 443 -6.87 23.29 7.59
N THR A 444 -7.11 22.78 8.78
CA THR A 444 -6.63 21.47 9.19
C THR A 444 -7.79 20.50 9.24
N THR A 445 -7.66 19.36 8.57
CA THR A 445 -8.63 18.26 8.62
C THR A 445 -7.94 17.01 9.16
N THR A 446 -8.58 16.34 10.12
CA THR A 446 -8.11 15.09 10.71
C THR A 446 -9.07 13.95 10.38
N GLY A 447 -8.54 12.80 9.98
CA GLY A 447 -9.28 11.56 9.75
C GLY A 447 -8.71 10.43 10.60
N ASN A 448 -9.58 9.56 11.11
CA ASN A 448 -9.19 8.33 11.76
C ASN A 448 -9.83 7.15 11.05
N GLN A 449 -9.11 6.04 11.01
CA GLN A 449 -9.62 4.74 10.59
C GLN A 449 -9.24 3.69 11.63
N VAL A 450 -10.17 2.80 11.94
CA VAL A 450 -9.89 1.52 12.60
C VAL A 450 -10.27 0.42 11.62
N SER A 451 -9.43 -0.60 11.48
CA SER A 451 -9.69 -1.74 10.60
C SER A 451 -9.37 -3.08 11.26
N LEU A 452 -10.14 -4.09 10.87
CA LEU A 452 -9.88 -5.50 11.13
C LEU A 452 -9.69 -6.19 9.79
N ASN A 453 -8.56 -6.87 9.63
CA ASN A 453 -8.12 -7.34 8.32
C ASN A 453 -7.82 -8.84 8.37
N ALA A 454 -8.17 -9.53 7.30
CA ALA A 454 -7.81 -10.91 7.06
C ALA A 454 -7.20 -11.07 5.67
N LEU A 455 -6.15 -11.88 5.59
CA LEU A 455 -5.47 -12.27 4.36
C LEU A 455 -5.33 -13.78 4.30
N TYR A 456 -5.55 -14.35 3.11
CA TYR A 456 -5.19 -15.73 2.79
C TYR A 456 -4.26 -15.72 1.58
N ARG A 457 -3.02 -16.19 1.77
CA ARG A 457 -1.96 -16.23 0.74
C ARG A 457 -1.92 -17.60 0.06
N PHE A 458 -1.68 -17.59 -1.24
CA PHE A 458 -1.52 -18.79 -2.06
C PHE A 458 -0.40 -18.64 -3.08
#